data_AF-A0A6N8U4H4-F1
#
_entry.id   AF-A0A6N8U4H4-F1
#
_cell.length_a   1.000
_cell.length_b   1.000
_cell.length_c   1.000
_cell.angle_alpha   90.00
_cell.angle_beta   90.00
_cell.angle_gamma   90.00
#
_symmetry.space_group_name_H-M   'P 1'
#
loop_
_entity.id
_entity.type
_entity.pdbx_description
1 polymer ?
#
loop_
_entity_poly.entity_id
_entity_poly.type
_entity_poly.pdbx_seq_one_letter_code
_entity_poly.pdbx_strand_id
1 'polypeptide(L)'
;MKQEFKMQKLDDSSEEIREMIRVGNYQESETRVRELMMLYPDCAAPHNLYGIIMELQGDRVCAMKHYRVAWALDNTYMPARHNMERLAGLEKSWKIAFNAQDCISSKPKKHMEIQYDEHGVGHIVKCAMLGCSH
;
A
#
# COMPACT_ATOMS: atom_id res chain seq x y z
N MET A 1 20.86 8.31 3.78
CA MET A 1 21.50 7.35 4.71
C MET A 1 20.65 6.98 5.93
N LYS A 2 20.44 7.83 6.96
CA LYS A 2 19.64 7.43 8.15
C LYS A 2 18.18 7.09 7.84
N GLN A 3 17.55 7.84 6.93
CA GLN A 3 16.15 7.64 6.55
C GLN A 3 15.93 6.37 5.71
N GLU A 4 16.87 6.04 4.82
CA GLU A 4 16.82 4.81 4.02
C GLU A 4 16.97 3.57 4.89
N PHE A 5 17.87 3.61 5.88
CA PHE A 5 18.01 2.51 6.83
C PHE A 5 16.76 2.31 7.70
N LYS A 6 16.11 3.41 8.09
CA LYS A 6 14.82 3.39 8.81
C LYS A 6 13.73 2.73 7.96
N MET A 7 13.64 3.10 6.68
CA MET A 7 12.63 2.56 5.77
C MET A 7 12.88 1.07 5.47
N GLN A 8 14.14 0.69 5.22
CA GLN A 8 14.48 -0.73 5.01
C GLN A 8 14.06 -1.60 6.21
N LYS A 9 14.33 -1.15 7.44
CA LYS A 9 13.88 -1.87 8.64
C LYS A 9 12.37 -1.99 8.75
N LEU A 10 11.64 -0.96 8.34
CA LEU A 10 10.17 -0.96 8.35
C LEU A 10 9.61 -1.91 7.28
N ASP A 11 10.25 -1.97 6.12
CA ASP A 11 9.89 -2.93 5.06
C ASP A 11 10.15 -4.37 5.52
N ASP A 12 11.32 -4.66 6.11
CA ASP A 12 11.61 -5.99 6.67
C ASP A 12 10.58 -6.37 7.75
N SER A 13 10.26 -5.42 8.65
CA SER A 13 9.24 -5.65 9.69
C SER A 13 7.85 -5.86 9.11
N SER A 14 7.53 -5.23 7.97
CA SER A 14 6.24 -5.41 7.30
C SER A 14 6.07 -6.84 6.77
N GLU A 15 7.16 -7.47 6.32
CA GLU A 15 7.18 -8.87 5.88
C GLU A 15 7.02 -9.82 7.07
N GLU A 16 7.70 -9.55 8.19
CA GLU A 16 7.51 -10.31 9.44
C GLU A 16 6.03 -10.29 9.89
N ILE A 17 5.42 -9.11 9.90
CA ILE A 17 4.01 -8.92 10.29
C ILE A 17 3.08 -9.62 9.31
N ARG A 18 3.37 -9.55 8.00
CA ARG A 18 2.59 -10.27 6.98
C ARG A 18 2.60 -11.77 7.24
N GLU A 19 3.74 -12.32 7.61
CA GLU A 19 3.87 -13.74 7.93
C GLU A 19 3.10 -14.11 9.20
N MET A 20 3.23 -13.31 10.28
CA MET A 20 2.48 -13.51 11.53
C MET A 20 0.96 -13.53 11.26
N ILE A 21 0.47 -12.61 10.44
CA ILE A 21 -0.94 -12.56 10.04
C ILE A 21 -1.33 -13.79 9.21
N ARG A 22 -0.46 -14.23 8.28
CA ARG A 22 -0.70 -15.41 7.44
C ARG A 22 -0.93 -16.68 8.27
N VAL A 23 -0.18 -16.84 9.37
CA VAL A 23 -0.34 -17.98 10.29
C VAL A 23 -1.40 -17.76 11.37
N GLY A 24 -2.04 -16.59 11.41
CA GLY A 24 -3.11 -16.25 12.35
C GLY A 24 -2.66 -15.66 13.70
N ASN A 25 -1.37 -15.31 13.84
CA ASN A 25 -0.80 -14.73 15.06
C ASN A 25 -1.10 -13.22 15.19
N TYR A 26 -2.38 -12.86 15.26
CA TYR A 26 -2.81 -11.46 15.36
C TYR A 26 -2.29 -10.77 16.64
N GLN A 27 -2.29 -11.46 17.78
CA GLN A 27 -1.83 -10.88 19.04
C GLN A 27 -0.34 -10.49 19.02
N GLU A 28 0.49 -11.34 18.42
CA GLU A 28 1.94 -11.13 18.29
C GLU A 28 2.23 -10.01 17.28
N SER A 29 1.56 -10.04 16.13
CA SER A 29 1.68 -8.96 15.13
C SER A 29 1.26 -7.60 15.69
N GLU A 30 0.19 -7.52 16.48
CA GLU A 30 -0.18 -6.27 17.15
C GLU A 30 0.90 -5.79 18.12
N THR A 31 1.47 -6.71 18.90
CA THR A 31 2.55 -6.38 19.85
C THR A 31 3.75 -5.83 19.10
N ARG A 32 4.14 -6.50 18.01
CA ARG A 32 5.23 -6.06 17.14
C ARG A 32 4.97 -4.69 16.53
N VAL A 33 3.75 -4.44 16.04
CA VAL A 33 3.38 -3.14 15.48
C VAL A 33 3.41 -2.03 16.54
N ARG A 34 2.99 -2.29 17.77
CA ARG A 34 3.08 -1.31 18.87
C ARG A 34 4.53 -0.97 19.19
N GLU A 35 5.44 -1.94 19.16
CA GLU A 35 6.88 -1.68 19.27
C GLU A 35 7.39 -0.77 18.16
N LEU A 36 6.99 -1.04 16.91
CA LEU A 36 7.36 -0.18 15.78
C LEU A 36 6.82 1.24 15.92
N MET A 37 5.61 1.43 16.47
CA MET A 37 5.08 2.75 16.78
C MET A 37 5.89 3.48 17.86
N MET A 38 6.42 2.76 18.85
CA MET A 38 7.29 3.36 19.88
C MET A 38 8.68 3.73 19.31
N LEU A 39 9.23 2.90 18.44
CA LEU A 39 10.55 3.12 17.82
C LEU A 39 10.51 4.18 16.72
N TYR A 40 9.38 4.28 16.00
CA TYR A 40 9.20 5.13 14.82
C TYR A 40 7.87 5.90 14.89
N PRO A 41 7.68 6.77 15.90
CA PRO A 41 6.40 7.45 16.15
C PRO A 41 6.00 8.45 15.06
N ASP A 42 6.96 8.88 14.25
CA ASP A 42 6.81 9.81 13.13
C ASP A 42 6.65 9.12 11.78
N CYS A 43 6.59 7.78 11.75
CA CYS A 43 6.45 7.02 10.50
C CYS A 43 5.02 6.57 10.23
N ALA A 44 4.63 6.62 8.96
CA ALA A 44 3.34 6.13 8.49
C ALA A 44 3.20 4.59 8.53
N ALA A 45 4.29 3.86 8.27
CA ALA A 45 4.25 2.41 8.10
C ALA A 45 3.67 1.64 9.30
N PRO A 46 4.04 1.90 10.56
CA PRO A 46 3.45 1.21 11.72
C PRO A 46 1.93 1.43 11.83
N HIS A 47 1.45 2.65 11.54
CA HIS A 47 0.02 2.93 11.53
C HIS A 47 -0.71 2.19 10.39
N ASN A 48 -0.10 2.08 9.21
CA ASN A 48 -0.66 1.27 8.12
C ASN A 48 -0.76 -0.21 8.53
N LEU A 49 0.29 -0.77 9.12
CA LEU A 49 0.34 -2.17 9.56
C LEU A 49 -0.71 -2.45 10.65
N TYR A 50 -0.91 -1.55 11.59
CA TYR A 50 -1.97 -1.70 12.60
C TYR A 50 -3.36 -1.65 11.96
N GLY A 51 -3.56 -0.76 10.99
CA GLY A 51 -4.81 -0.68 10.24
C GLY A 51 -5.16 -1.98 9.53
N ILE A 52 -4.15 -2.66 8.96
CA ILE A 52 -4.31 -3.97 8.32
C ILE A 52 -4.77 -5.03 9.33
N ILE A 53 -4.14 -5.08 10.51
CA ILE A 53 -4.52 -6.04 11.55
C ILE A 53 -5.97 -5.82 11.99
N MET A 54 -6.35 -4.57 12.29
CA MET A 54 -7.72 -4.23 12.67
C MET A 54 -8.73 -4.60 11.58
N GLU A 55 -8.39 -4.37 10.31
CA GLU A 55 -9.24 -4.72 9.19
C GLU A 55 -9.47 -6.23 9.07
N LEU A 56 -8.40 -7.03 9.19
CA LEU A 56 -8.47 -8.48 9.09
C LEU A 56 -9.21 -9.11 10.28
N GLN A 57 -9.20 -8.46 11.44
CA GLN A 57 -10.03 -8.81 12.59
C GLN A 57 -11.48 -8.30 12.48
N GLY A 58 -11.83 -7.58 11.41
CA GLY A 58 -13.19 -7.11 11.12
C GLY A 58 -13.52 -5.70 11.64
N ASP A 59 -12.61 -5.04 12.35
CA ASP A 59 -12.79 -3.66 12.81
C ASP A 59 -12.38 -2.65 11.72
N ARG A 60 -13.26 -2.50 10.74
CA ARG A 60 -13.09 -1.56 9.63
C ARG A 60 -13.00 -0.10 10.10
N VAL A 61 -13.62 0.24 11.22
CA VAL A 61 -13.64 1.63 11.73
C VAL A 61 -12.27 1.99 12.30
N CYS A 62 -11.69 1.12 13.14
CA CYS A 62 -10.33 1.30 13.64
C CYS A 62 -9.29 1.21 12.51
N ALA A 63 -9.47 0.29 11.57
CA ALA A 63 -8.61 0.22 10.38
C ALA A 63 -8.52 1.56 9.64
N MET A 64 -9.68 2.15 9.31
CA MET A 64 -9.75 3.45 8.63
C MET A 64 -9.12 4.58 9.45
N LYS A 65 -9.28 4.59 10.79
CA LYS A 65 -8.61 5.58 11.65
C LYS A 65 -7.09 5.48 11.51
N HIS A 66 -6.54 4.27 11.58
CA HIS A 66 -5.10 4.06 11.51
C HIS A 66 -4.52 4.36 10.12
N TYR A 67 -5.22 4.00 9.05
CA TYR A 67 -4.80 4.40 7.70
C TYR A 67 -4.80 5.92 7.52
N ARG A 68 -5.79 6.64 8.09
CA ARG A 68 -5.83 8.11 8.06
C ARG A 68 -4.70 8.74 8.87
N VAL A 69 -4.30 8.14 9.99
CA VAL A 69 -3.12 8.60 10.75
C VAL A 69 -1.85 8.41 9.92
N ALA A 70 -1.67 7.24 9.29
CA ALA A 70 -0.54 6.99 8.41
C ALA A 70 -0.46 8.03 7.28
N TRP A 71 -1.59 8.33 6.64
CA TRP A 71 -1.70 9.37 5.61
C TRP A 71 -1.41 10.79 6.13
N ALA A 72 -1.81 11.10 7.36
CA ALA A 72 -1.54 12.39 7.97
C ALA A 72 -0.07 12.59 8.34
N LEU A 73 0.63 11.50 8.73
CA LEU A 73 2.07 11.51 8.99
C LEU A 73 2.87 11.64 7.70
N ASP A 74 2.47 10.94 6.64
CA ASP A 74 3.09 11.02 5.33
C ASP A 74 2.06 10.82 4.22
N ASN A 75 1.70 11.91 3.55
CA ASN A 75 0.76 11.90 2.42
C ASN A 75 1.37 11.33 1.13
N THR A 76 2.67 11.02 1.12
CA THR A 76 3.34 10.33 0.01
C THR A 76 3.43 8.83 0.24
N TYR A 77 3.06 8.34 1.43
CA TYR A 77 3.07 6.92 1.77
C TYR A 77 1.90 6.18 1.10
N MET A 78 2.17 5.71 -0.12
CA MET A 78 1.21 5.04 -0.99
C MET A 78 0.42 3.88 -0.35
N PRO A 79 1.00 3.01 0.51
CA PRO A 79 0.26 1.88 1.10
C PRO A 79 -0.95 2.30 1.92
N ALA A 80 -0.85 3.40 2.68
CA ALA A 80 -1.97 3.91 3.47
C ALA A 80 -3.13 4.36 2.57
N ARG A 81 -2.83 5.13 1.51
CA ARG A 81 -3.84 5.55 0.52
C ARG A 81 -4.49 4.36 -0.17
N HIS A 82 -3.66 3.42 -0.62
CA HIS A 82 -4.10 2.21 -1.30
C HIS A 82 -5.11 1.43 -0.44
N ASN A 83 -4.80 1.23 0.84
CA ASN A 83 -5.70 0.54 1.76
C ASN A 83 -6.96 1.33 2.08
N MET A 84 -6.90 2.66 2.21
CA MET A 84 -8.10 3.48 2.41
C MET A 84 -9.04 3.40 1.22
N GLU A 85 -8.55 3.58 0.00
CA GLU A 85 -9.36 3.56 -1.22
C GLU A 85 -9.98 2.17 -1.42
N ARG A 86 -9.21 1.10 -1.20
CA ARG A 86 -9.69 -0.28 -1.22
C ARG A 86 -10.76 -0.52 -0.13
N LEU A 87 -10.50 -0.10 1.11
CA LEU A 87 -11.44 -0.28 2.24
C LEU A 87 -12.72 0.55 2.07
N ALA A 88 -12.64 1.73 1.45
CA ALA A 88 -13.79 2.56 1.09
C ALA A 88 -14.58 2.01 -0.10
N GLY A 89 -14.06 0.99 -0.79
CA GLY A 89 -14.71 0.38 -1.95
C GLY A 89 -14.57 1.17 -3.25
N LEU A 90 -13.62 2.12 -3.31
CA LEU A 90 -13.28 2.84 -4.53
C LEU A 90 -12.56 1.92 -5.53
N GLU A 91 -11.73 1.01 -5.02
CA GLU A 91 -10.94 0.06 -5.83
C GLU A 91 -11.05 -1.35 -5.25
N LYS A 92 -12.08 -2.10 -5.67
CA LYS A 92 -12.42 -3.41 -5.10
C LYS A 92 -11.48 -4.56 -5.52
N SER A 93 -10.71 -4.38 -6.58
CA SER A 93 -9.78 -5.40 -7.12
C SER A 93 -8.42 -5.37 -6.43
N TRP A 94 -8.12 -4.30 -5.69
CA TRP A 94 -6.85 -4.10 -5.02
C TRP A 94 -6.71 -5.06 -3.83
N LYS A 95 -5.47 -5.48 -3.56
CA LYS A 95 -5.14 -6.30 -2.38
C LYS A 95 -4.70 -5.40 -1.23
N ILE A 96 -4.61 -5.95 -0.03
CA ILE A 96 -4.03 -5.23 1.09
C ILE A 96 -2.56 -4.92 0.77
N ALA A 97 -2.15 -3.67 0.99
CA ALA A 97 -0.78 -3.21 0.83
C ALA A 97 -0.09 -3.01 2.18
N PHE A 98 0.86 -3.88 2.51
CA PHE A 98 1.70 -3.78 3.71
C PHE A 98 2.79 -2.73 3.52
N ASN A 99 3.39 -2.70 2.32
CA ASN A 99 4.48 -1.81 1.97
C ASN A 99 4.35 -1.29 0.53
N ALA A 100 5.32 -0.49 0.09
CA ALA A 100 5.27 0.16 -1.22
C ALA A 100 5.25 -0.82 -2.40
N GLN A 101 5.84 -2.01 -2.25
CA GLN A 101 5.93 -3.01 -3.32
C GLN A 101 4.55 -3.57 -3.69
N ASP A 102 3.65 -3.68 -2.70
CA ASP A 102 2.27 -4.15 -2.92
C ASP A 102 1.47 -3.16 -3.79
N CYS A 103 1.77 -1.86 -3.69
CA CYS A 103 1.11 -0.82 -4.47
C CYS A 103 1.54 -0.84 -5.93
N ILE A 104 2.81 -1.16 -6.22
CA ILE A 104 3.33 -1.21 -7.60
C ILE A 104 2.67 -2.34 -8.39
N SER A 105 2.48 -3.49 -7.73
CA SER A 105 1.83 -4.67 -8.30
C SER A 105 0.33 -4.48 -8.61
N SER A 106 -0.28 -3.42 -8.04
CA SER A 106 -1.70 -3.10 -8.21
C SER A 106 -1.99 -2.09 -9.32
N LYS A 107 -0.96 -1.45 -9.92
CA LYS A 107 -1.17 -0.45 -10.95
C LYS A 107 -1.98 -1.07 -12.10
N PRO A 108 -3.13 -0.50 -12.50
CA PRO A 108 -3.74 -0.90 -13.75
C PRO A 108 -2.68 -0.72 -14.84
N LYS A 109 -2.45 -1.77 -15.65
CA LYS A 109 -1.62 -1.67 -16.86
C LYS A 109 -2.02 -0.37 -17.55
N LYS A 110 -1.05 0.50 -17.88
CA LYS A 110 -1.32 1.75 -18.60
C LYS A 110 -2.18 1.39 -19.81
N HIS A 111 -3.44 1.78 -19.77
CA HIS A 111 -4.33 1.58 -20.90
C HIS A 111 -4.15 2.70 -21.92
N MET A 112 -3.36 3.73 -21.63
CA MET A 112 -3.27 4.93 -22.46
C MET A 112 -1.84 5.45 -22.57
N GLU A 113 -1.42 5.77 -23.79
CA GLU A 113 -0.16 6.43 -24.13
C GLU A 113 -0.44 7.64 -25.02
N ILE A 114 0.44 8.64 -24.99
CA ILE A 114 0.35 9.80 -25.89
C ILE A 114 1.25 9.52 -27.10
N GLN A 115 0.66 9.44 -28.29
CA GLN A 115 1.38 9.33 -29.56
C GLN A 115 1.29 10.65 -30.31
N TYR A 116 2.43 11.18 -30.74
CA TYR A 116 2.47 12.39 -31.56
C TYR A 116 2.39 12.02 -33.03
N ASP A 117 1.54 12.72 -33.77
CA ASP A 117 1.52 12.61 -35.23
C ASP A 117 2.63 13.44 -35.89
N GLU A 118 2.69 13.39 -37.21
CA GLU A 118 3.65 14.14 -38.03
C GLU A 118 3.53 15.66 -37.90
N HIS A 119 2.40 16.16 -37.38
CA HIS A 119 2.14 17.58 -37.13
C HIS A 119 2.46 17.98 -35.68
N GLY A 120 2.93 17.05 -34.84
CA GLY A 120 3.22 17.28 -33.43
C GLY A 120 1.99 17.30 -32.53
N VAL A 121 0.84 16.82 -33.01
CA VAL A 121 -0.40 16.71 -32.22
C VAL A 121 -0.40 15.41 -31.42
N GLY A 122 -0.51 15.52 -30.10
CA GLY A 122 -0.57 14.38 -29.19
C GLY A 122 -1.95 13.74 -29.14
N HIS A 123 -2.03 12.46 -29.50
CA HIS A 123 -3.22 11.62 -29.44
C HIS A 123 -3.15 10.67 -28.25
N ILE A 124 -4.19 10.63 -27.43
CA ILE A 124 -4.32 9.64 -26.36
C ILE A 124 -4.80 8.34 -27.00
N VAL A 125 -3.91 7.36 -27.13
CA VAL A 125 -4.22 6.05 -27.73
C VAL A 125 -4.35 4.99 -26.65
N LYS A 126 -5.26 4.03 -26.86
CA LYS A 126 -5.38 2.89 -25.95
C LYS A 126 -4.26 1.89 -26.25
N CYS A 127 -3.43 1.51 -25.28
CA CYS A 127 -2.46 0.44 -25.47
C CYS A 127 -3.20 -0.86 -25.77
N ALA A 128 -3.16 -1.32 -27.01
CA ALA A 128 -3.53 -2.68 -27.34
C ALA A 128 -2.58 -3.61 -26.57
N MET A 129 -3.11 -4.52 -25.76
CA MET A 129 -2.29 -5.58 -25.20
C MET A 129 -1.72 -6.37 -26.37
N LEU A 130 -0.42 -6.25 -26.63
CA LEU A 130 0.27 -7.10 -27.60
C LEU A 130 0.05 -8.55 -27.17
N GLY A 131 -0.71 -9.28 -27.99
CA GLY A 131 -0.97 -10.70 -27.78
C GLY A 131 -2.24 -11.16 -28.51
N CYS A 132 -2.16 -11.30 -29.82
CA CYS A 132 -2.85 -12.35 -30.61
C CYS A 132 -2.45 -12.22 -32.08
N SER A 133 -1.25 -12.69 -32.43
CA SER A 133 -0.99 -13.14 -33.80
C SER A 133 -1.73 -14.48 -33.97
N HIS A 134 -2.62 -14.54 -34.97
CA HIS A 134 -3.23 -15.78 -35.46
C HIS A 134 -2.19 -16.75 -36.00
#